data_AF-A0AAW4SCQ9-F1
#
_entry.id   AF-A0AAW4SCQ9-F1
#
_cell.length_a   1.000
_cell.length_b   1.000
_cell.length_c   1.000
_cell.angle_alpha   90.00
_cell.angle_beta   90.00
_cell.angle_gamma   90.00
#
_symmetry.space_group_name_H-M   'P 1'
#
loop_
_entity.id
_entity.type
_entity.pdbx_description
1 polymer ?
#
loop_
_entity_poly.entity_id
_entity_poly.type
_entity_poly.pdbx_seq_one_letter_code
_entity_poly.pdbx_strand_id
1 'polypeptide(L)'
;MADQAASIGQEALKAPSSLNDVMLAMDVVDTLRHQENLVSRELGEEQRDAHLMKRLREIYHGQGIEVPDRILVEGVQALKEQRFVYTPPPASFARTIAHAWVNRGRIGRRILSLVALLAVGWGAYHFGVVEPAQRRAAQEQAEAERTRIDLVERLPAALEQKHEDVLREAKVAAARERADGLLADGKAAIARGDADGARKAVNDLDILRTELRREYVLRIVSRPGDATGVWRVPQRNPASRNYYLIVEPVTPDGRVLKLPVTSEEDGRTVEVSKWGVRVSEATAMQVQRDKNDDGIVQQNNLGEKRRGQLDVEYKLPVLGGAITQW
;
A
#
# COMPACT_ATOMS: atom_id res chain seq x y z
N MET A 1 -35.60 -135.38 34.62
CA MET A 1 -36.21 -134.88 35.88
C MET A 1 -36.90 -133.58 35.50
N ALA A 2 -38.15 -133.70 35.04
CA ALA A 2 -39.37 -133.27 35.76
C ALA A 2 -39.50 -131.73 35.72
N ASP A 3 -40.55 -131.10 35.22
CA ASP A 3 -41.95 -131.47 35.39
C ASP A 3 -42.89 -130.79 34.36
N GLN A 4 -44.13 -131.28 34.32
CA GLN A 4 -45.28 -130.86 33.53
C GLN A 4 -45.82 -129.47 33.93
N ALA A 5 -46.60 -128.81 33.06
CA ALA A 5 -47.99 -128.40 33.35
C ALA A 5 -48.55 -127.42 32.29
N ALA A 6 -49.88 -127.46 32.16
CA ALA A 6 -50.68 -126.85 31.13
C ALA A 6 -51.42 -125.58 31.60
N SER A 7 -51.80 -124.76 30.61
CA SER A 7 -53.12 -124.12 30.46
C SER A 7 -53.46 -122.78 31.17
N ILE A 8 -54.17 -121.94 30.38
CA ILE A 8 -55.18 -120.91 30.70
C ILE A 8 -54.72 -119.46 30.99
N GLY A 9 -54.85 -118.63 29.95
CA GLY A 9 -55.59 -117.36 29.84
C GLY A 9 -55.69 -116.36 30.99
N GLN A 10 -55.36 -115.09 30.69
CA GLN A 10 -55.91 -113.88 31.32
C GLN A 10 -56.04 -112.74 30.30
N GLU A 11 -57.22 -112.09 30.27
CA GLU A 11 -57.54 -110.86 29.53
C GLU A 11 -56.76 -109.63 30.04
N ALA A 12 -56.40 -108.70 29.15
CA ALA A 12 -56.14 -107.30 29.50
C ALA A 12 -56.22 -106.33 28.31
N LEU A 13 -57.29 -105.52 28.30
CA LEU A 13 -57.36 -104.04 28.11
C LEU A 13 -56.88 -103.35 26.80
N LYS A 14 -57.73 -102.41 26.34
CA LYS A 14 -57.71 -101.56 25.13
C LYS A 14 -56.79 -100.32 25.25
N ALA A 15 -56.18 -99.85 24.15
CA ALA A 15 -55.69 -98.46 23.93
C ALA A 15 -55.51 -98.09 22.43
N PRO A 16 -55.51 -96.78 22.03
CA PRO A 16 -55.92 -96.28 20.70
C PRO A 16 -54.76 -95.84 19.76
N SER A 17 -55.03 -95.73 18.45
CA SER A 17 -54.14 -95.16 17.42
C SER A 17 -54.56 -93.73 17.04
N SER A 18 -53.78 -92.69 17.40
CA SER A 18 -54.15 -91.30 17.05
C SER A 18 -53.01 -90.26 17.06
N LEU A 19 -51.88 -90.50 16.38
CA LEU A 19 -50.87 -89.45 16.14
C LEU A 19 -50.11 -89.60 14.81
N ASN A 20 -49.81 -90.84 14.40
CA ASN A 20 -49.15 -91.11 13.11
C ASN A 20 -50.00 -90.71 11.90
N ASP A 21 -51.33 -90.90 11.93
CA ASP A 21 -52.19 -90.53 10.81
C ASP A 21 -52.30 -89.01 10.61
N VAL A 22 -52.21 -88.22 11.70
CA VAL A 22 -52.23 -86.76 11.63
C VAL A 22 -50.90 -86.22 11.08
N MET A 23 -49.79 -86.85 11.44
CA MET A 23 -48.46 -86.45 10.97
C MET A 23 -48.25 -86.81 9.49
N LEU A 24 -48.77 -87.96 9.04
CA LEU A 24 -48.77 -88.35 7.63
C LEU A 24 -49.68 -87.44 6.78
N ALA A 25 -50.86 -87.08 7.30
CA ALA A 25 -51.75 -86.15 6.60
C ALA A 25 -51.12 -84.76 6.43
N MET A 26 -50.30 -84.29 7.39
CA MET A 26 -49.63 -82.99 7.31
C MET A 26 -48.46 -82.99 6.30
N ASP A 27 -47.66 -84.05 6.23
CA ASP A 27 -46.56 -84.18 5.26
C ASP A 27 -47.08 -84.34 3.81
N VAL A 28 -48.21 -85.04 3.64
CA VAL A 28 -48.90 -85.12 2.34
C VAL A 28 -49.44 -83.74 1.92
N VAL A 29 -49.94 -82.93 2.85
CA VAL A 29 -50.42 -81.58 2.54
C VAL A 29 -49.26 -80.62 2.21
N ASP A 30 -48.13 -80.70 2.91
CA ASP A 30 -46.96 -79.85 2.64
C ASP A 30 -46.23 -80.24 1.35
N THR A 31 -46.18 -81.54 1.02
CA THR A 31 -45.69 -82.01 -0.28
C THR A 31 -46.61 -81.60 -1.43
N LEU A 32 -47.94 -81.67 -1.27
CA LEU A 32 -48.89 -81.14 -2.27
C LEU A 32 -48.74 -79.63 -2.45
N ARG A 33 -48.58 -78.87 -1.36
CA ARG A 33 -48.33 -77.42 -1.40
C ARG A 33 -46.99 -77.07 -2.06
N HIS A 34 -45.96 -77.89 -1.88
CA HIS A 34 -44.65 -77.69 -2.52
C HIS A 34 -44.67 -78.07 -4.00
N GLN A 35 -45.43 -79.12 -4.37
CA GLN A 35 -45.65 -79.51 -5.77
C GLN A 35 -46.46 -78.46 -6.55
N GLU A 36 -47.48 -77.84 -5.95
CA GLU A 36 -48.22 -76.71 -6.58
C GLU A 36 -47.32 -75.51 -6.90
N ASN A 37 -46.35 -75.21 -6.04
CA ASN A 37 -45.40 -74.11 -6.24
C ASN A 37 -44.33 -74.40 -7.32
N LEU A 38 -44.04 -75.67 -7.59
CA LEU A 38 -43.12 -76.10 -8.65
C LEU A 38 -43.84 -76.18 -10.00
N VAL A 39 -45.07 -76.71 -10.03
CA VAL A 39 -45.92 -76.71 -11.23
C VAL A 39 -46.18 -75.28 -11.73
N SER A 40 -46.45 -74.34 -10.82
CA SER A 40 -46.63 -72.92 -11.17
C SER A 40 -45.37 -72.23 -11.73
N ARG A 41 -44.17 -72.81 -11.57
CA ARG A 41 -42.94 -72.32 -12.21
C ARG A 41 -42.73 -72.88 -13.62
N GLU A 42 -43.16 -74.11 -13.87
CA GLU A 42 -42.96 -74.81 -15.16
C GLU A 42 -44.06 -74.54 -16.20
N LEU A 43 -45.22 -74.02 -15.78
CA LEU A 43 -46.28 -73.60 -16.71
C LEU A 43 -45.84 -72.41 -17.59
N GLY A 44 -46.24 -72.42 -18.86
CA GLY A 44 -46.06 -71.30 -19.78
C GLY A 44 -46.80 -70.05 -19.31
N GLU A 45 -46.44 -68.87 -19.82
CA GLU A 45 -46.98 -67.58 -19.34
C GLU A 45 -48.52 -67.53 -19.35
N GLU A 46 -49.16 -67.96 -20.44
CA GLU A 46 -50.63 -68.05 -20.53
C GLU A 46 -51.22 -69.06 -19.53
N GLN A 47 -50.54 -70.16 -19.27
CA GLN A 47 -51.02 -71.21 -18.35
C GLN A 47 -50.87 -70.80 -16.89
N ARG A 48 -49.83 -70.02 -16.55
CA ARG A 48 -49.68 -69.41 -15.21
C ARG A 48 -50.72 -68.35 -14.95
N ASP A 49 -50.98 -67.49 -15.93
CA ASP A 49 -52.00 -66.44 -15.80
C ASP A 49 -53.40 -67.07 -15.64
N ALA A 50 -53.72 -68.10 -16.43
CA ALA A 50 -54.98 -68.85 -16.32
C ALA A 50 -55.13 -69.56 -14.96
N HIS A 51 -54.05 -70.15 -14.43
CA HIS A 51 -54.05 -70.78 -13.12
C HIS A 51 -54.21 -69.76 -11.98
N LEU A 52 -53.50 -68.63 -12.06
CA LEU A 52 -53.62 -67.52 -11.10
C LEU A 52 -55.03 -66.92 -11.11
N MET A 53 -55.60 -66.72 -12.29
CA MET A 53 -56.99 -66.30 -12.50
C MET A 53 -57.99 -67.25 -11.86
N LYS A 54 -57.86 -68.56 -12.10
CA LYS A 54 -58.73 -69.58 -11.52
C LYS A 54 -58.64 -69.57 -10.00
N ARG A 55 -57.44 -69.46 -9.45
CA ARG A 55 -57.24 -69.43 -7.99
C ARG A 55 -57.81 -68.16 -7.35
N LEU A 56 -57.63 -67.01 -7.99
CA LEU A 56 -58.24 -65.76 -7.53
C LEU A 56 -59.77 -65.87 -7.54
N ARG A 57 -60.35 -66.46 -8.60
CA ARG A 57 -61.80 -66.69 -8.69
C ARG A 57 -62.31 -67.57 -7.55
N GLU A 58 -61.63 -68.68 -7.27
CA GLU A 58 -62.00 -69.59 -6.15
C GLU A 58 -61.95 -68.88 -4.79
N ILE A 59 -60.92 -68.04 -4.56
CA ILE A 59 -60.77 -67.31 -3.29
C ILE A 59 -61.90 -66.29 -3.10
N TYR A 60 -62.20 -65.48 -4.11
CA TYR A 60 -63.25 -64.46 -4.00
C TYR A 60 -64.65 -65.07 -3.93
N HIS A 61 -64.89 -66.16 -4.67
CA HIS A 61 -66.15 -66.88 -4.62
C HIS A 61 -66.37 -67.55 -3.24
N GLY A 62 -65.30 -68.09 -2.64
CA GLY A 62 -65.33 -68.61 -1.26
C GLY A 62 -65.59 -67.54 -0.19
N GLN A 63 -65.38 -66.26 -0.51
CA GLN A 63 -65.68 -65.11 0.36
C GLN A 63 -67.08 -64.52 0.10
N GLY A 64 -67.87 -65.14 -0.78
CA GLY A 64 -69.22 -64.69 -1.13
C GLY A 64 -69.26 -63.46 -2.04
N ILE A 65 -68.13 -63.09 -2.66
CA ILE A 65 -68.02 -61.95 -3.57
C ILE A 65 -67.88 -62.47 -5.00
N GLU A 66 -68.91 -62.27 -5.83
CA GLU A 66 -68.80 -62.58 -7.26
C GLU A 66 -68.06 -61.46 -7.99
N VAL A 67 -66.81 -61.75 -8.35
CA VAL A 67 -65.97 -60.84 -9.13
C VAL A 67 -66.07 -61.20 -10.61
N PRO A 68 -66.47 -60.27 -11.51
CA PRO A 68 -66.47 -60.52 -12.94
C PRO A 68 -65.07 -60.80 -13.47
N ASP A 69 -64.95 -61.80 -14.35
CA ASP A 69 -63.67 -62.27 -14.89
C ASP A 69 -62.78 -61.16 -15.49
N ARG A 70 -63.38 -60.13 -16.09
CA ARG A 70 -62.64 -58.98 -16.64
C ARG A 70 -61.76 -58.26 -15.62
N ILE A 71 -62.22 -58.15 -14.36
CA ILE A 71 -61.52 -57.40 -13.31
C ILE A 71 -60.30 -58.19 -12.82
N LEU A 72 -60.42 -59.51 -12.78
CA LEU A 72 -59.32 -60.39 -12.39
C LEU A 72 -58.19 -60.33 -13.45
N VAL A 73 -58.53 -60.29 -14.74
CA VAL A 73 -57.55 -60.16 -15.83
C VAL A 73 -56.80 -58.83 -15.74
N GLU A 74 -57.52 -57.73 -15.52
CA GLU A 74 -56.93 -56.39 -15.38
C GLU A 74 -55.96 -56.30 -14.19
N GLY A 75 -56.31 -56.91 -13.06
CA GLY A 75 -55.44 -56.95 -11.88
C GLY A 75 -54.12 -57.71 -12.11
N VAL A 76 -54.16 -58.83 -12.86
CA VAL A 76 -52.95 -59.60 -13.20
C VAL A 76 -52.05 -58.81 -14.15
N GLN A 77 -52.64 -58.07 -15.10
CA GLN A 77 -51.89 -57.20 -16.02
C GLN A 77 -51.12 -56.10 -15.27
N ALA A 78 -51.79 -55.41 -14.33
CA ALA A 78 -51.19 -54.33 -13.55
C ALA A 78 -50.00 -54.79 -12.68
N LEU A 79 -50.07 -56.02 -12.14
CA LEU A 79 -48.97 -56.62 -11.37
C LEU A 79 -47.72 -56.88 -12.23
N LYS A 80 -47.89 -57.20 -13.53
CA LYS A 80 -46.75 -57.39 -14.44
C LYS A 80 -46.01 -56.08 -14.72
N GLU A 81 -46.74 -54.98 -14.91
CA GLU A 81 -46.16 -53.67 -15.27
C GLU A 81 -45.28 -53.08 -14.16
N GLN A 82 -45.64 -53.27 -12.89
CA GLN A 82 -44.89 -52.72 -11.75
C GLN A 82 -43.56 -53.43 -11.46
N ARG A 83 -43.33 -54.63 -12.05
CA ARG A 83 -42.15 -55.45 -11.74
C ARG A 83 -40.83 -54.91 -12.30
N PHE A 84 -40.87 -53.96 -13.24
CA PHE A 84 -39.69 -53.43 -13.93
C PHE A 84 -39.28 -52.00 -13.53
N VAL A 85 -39.90 -51.42 -12.50
CA VAL A 85 -39.59 -50.05 -12.08
C VAL A 85 -38.51 -50.06 -10.99
N TYR A 86 -37.33 -49.54 -11.30
CA TYR A 86 -36.26 -49.34 -10.32
C TYR A 86 -36.56 -48.13 -9.42
N THR A 87 -36.60 -48.32 -8.10
CA THR A 87 -36.68 -47.23 -7.12
C THR A 87 -35.30 -46.95 -6.52
N PRO A 88 -34.68 -45.79 -6.79
CA PRO A 88 -33.37 -45.48 -6.23
C PRO A 88 -33.45 -45.31 -4.70
N PRO A 89 -32.38 -45.68 -3.96
CA PRO A 89 -32.34 -45.50 -2.51
C PRO A 89 -32.38 -44.01 -2.14
N PRO A 90 -32.96 -43.62 -0.98
CA PRO A 90 -33.09 -42.23 -0.58
C PRO A 90 -31.73 -41.55 -0.39
N ALA A 91 -31.69 -40.22 -0.48
CA ALA A 91 -30.48 -39.45 -0.23
C ALA A 91 -30.03 -39.66 1.23
N SER A 92 -28.85 -40.23 1.42
CA SER A 92 -28.24 -40.44 2.74
C SER A 92 -26.83 -39.87 2.79
N PHE A 93 -26.35 -39.58 4.00
CA PHE A 93 -24.98 -39.10 4.22
C PHE A 93 -23.93 -40.11 3.74
N ALA A 94 -24.18 -41.41 3.97
CA ALA A 94 -23.33 -42.48 3.44
C ALA A 94 -23.29 -42.48 1.90
N ARG A 95 -24.43 -42.29 1.23
CA ARG A 95 -24.51 -42.23 -0.23
C ARG A 95 -23.76 -41.03 -0.81
N THR A 96 -23.85 -39.86 -0.16
CA THR A 96 -23.17 -38.65 -0.62
C THR A 96 -21.65 -38.74 -0.44
N ILE A 97 -21.16 -39.27 0.68
CA ILE A 97 -19.73 -39.57 0.87
C ILE A 97 -19.25 -40.62 -0.14
N ALA A 98 -20.02 -41.69 -0.38
CA ALA A 98 -19.67 -42.70 -1.38
C ALA A 98 -19.54 -42.10 -2.79
N HIS A 99 -20.49 -41.26 -3.21
CA HIS A 99 -20.39 -40.53 -4.49
C HIS A 99 -19.23 -39.54 -4.51
N ALA A 100 -18.91 -38.90 -3.39
CA ALA A 100 -17.74 -38.02 -3.28
C ALA A 100 -16.42 -38.81 -3.39
N TRP A 101 -16.34 -40.00 -2.80
CA TRP A 101 -15.18 -40.87 -2.87
C TRP A 101 -14.98 -41.50 -4.26
N VAL A 102 -16.06 -41.89 -4.93
CA VAL A 102 -16.03 -42.36 -6.33
C VAL A 102 -15.53 -41.23 -7.25
N ASN A 103 -15.97 -39.99 -7.00
CA ASN A 103 -15.55 -38.81 -7.76
C ASN A 103 -14.31 -38.10 -7.19
N ARG A 104 -13.52 -38.75 -6.31
CA ARG A 104 -12.43 -38.12 -5.54
C ARG A 104 -11.40 -37.39 -6.40
N GLY A 105 -11.09 -37.90 -7.60
CA GLY A 105 -10.13 -37.24 -8.51
C GLY A 105 -10.65 -35.90 -9.06
N ARG A 106 -11.95 -35.81 -9.36
CA ARG A 106 -12.57 -34.58 -9.86
C ARG A 106 -12.81 -33.57 -8.73
N ILE A 107 -13.21 -34.05 -7.55
CA ILE A 107 -13.40 -33.22 -6.35
C ILE A 107 -12.05 -32.70 -5.85
N GLY A 108 -11.04 -33.56 -5.80
CA GLY A 108 -9.67 -33.18 -5.42
C GLY A 108 -9.09 -32.09 -6.32
N ARG A 109 -9.24 -32.20 -7.65
CA ARG A 109 -8.81 -31.14 -8.58
C ARG A 109 -9.51 -29.80 -8.32
N ARG A 110 -10.81 -29.81 -8.02
CA ARG A 110 -11.57 -28.58 -7.70
C ARG A 110 -11.13 -27.97 -6.37
N ILE A 111 -10.93 -28.79 -5.34
CA ILE A 111 -10.43 -28.32 -4.04
C ILE A 111 -9.03 -27.74 -4.20
N LEU A 112 -8.14 -28.42 -4.93
CA LEU A 112 -6.78 -27.94 -5.18
C LEU A 112 -6.78 -26.59 -5.91
N SER A 113 -7.62 -26.41 -6.93
CA SER A 113 -7.75 -25.13 -7.62
C SER A 113 -8.25 -24.02 -6.72
N LEU A 114 -9.18 -24.33 -5.80
CA LEU A 114 -9.72 -23.36 -4.85
C LEU A 114 -8.68 -22.96 -3.81
N VAL A 115 -7.91 -23.92 -3.29
CA VAL A 115 -6.77 -23.67 -2.39
C VAL A 115 -5.69 -22.85 -3.09
N ALA A 116 -5.36 -23.17 -4.34
CA ALA A 116 -4.39 -22.40 -5.12
C ALA A 116 -4.86 -20.95 -5.32
N LEU A 117 -6.15 -20.73 -5.62
CA LEU A 117 -6.74 -19.39 -5.72
C LEU A 117 -6.63 -18.61 -4.42
N LEU A 118 -6.93 -19.25 -3.29
CA LEU A 118 -6.79 -18.63 -1.96
C LEU A 118 -5.33 -18.30 -1.64
N ALA A 119 -4.39 -19.19 -1.96
CA ALA A 119 -2.97 -18.95 -1.75
C ALA A 119 -2.44 -17.79 -2.60
N VAL A 120 -2.87 -17.69 -3.86
CA VAL A 120 -2.53 -16.57 -4.75
C VAL A 120 -3.15 -15.27 -4.24
N GLY A 121 -4.42 -15.28 -3.84
CA GLY A 121 -5.08 -14.10 -3.26
C GLY A 121 -4.42 -13.63 -1.98
N TRP A 122 -4.04 -14.56 -1.09
CA TRP A 122 -3.31 -14.26 0.13
C TRP A 122 -1.92 -13.69 -0.16
N GLY A 123 -1.16 -14.29 -1.10
CA GLY A 123 0.13 -13.77 -1.54
C GLY A 123 0.01 -12.36 -2.13
N ALA A 124 -0.95 -12.12 -3.02
CA ALA A 124 -1.19 -10.81 -3.60
C ALA A 124 -1.52 -9.75 -2.54
N TYR A 125 -2.32 -10.09 -1.52
CA TYR A 125 -2.60 -9.19 -0.40
C TYR A 125 -1.36 -8.93 0.47
N HIS A 126 -0.60 -9.98 0.80
CA HIS A 126 0.58 -9.86 1.65
C HIS A 126 1.68 -9.02 0.99
N PHE A 127 2.05 -9.34 -0.25
CA PHE A 127 3.09 -8.62 -1.00
C PHE A 127 2.63 -7.26 -1.52
N GLY A 128 1.34 -7.10 -1.83
CA GLY A 128 0.79 -5.86 -2.39
C GLY A 128 0.40 -4.81 -1.34
N VAL A 129 0.02 -5.22 -0.13
CA VAL A 129 -0.51 -4.33 0.90
C VAL A 129 0.31 -4.37 2.19
N VAL A 130 0.53 -5.55 2.76
CA VAL A 130 1.10 -5.69 4.10
C VAL A 130 2.59 -5.35 4.11
N GLU A 131 3.36 -5.93 3.20
CA GLU A 131 4.79 -5.71 3.11
C GLU A 131 5.17 -4.25 2.77
N PRO A 132 4.57 -3.59 1.77
CA PRO A 132 4.84 -2.18 1.53
C PRO A 132 4.39 -1.29 2.69
N ALA A 133 3.30 -1.62 3.39
CA ALA A 133 2.88 -0.87 4.58
C ALA A 133 3.90 -1.00 5.74
N GLN A 134 4.40 -2.21 6.00
CA GLN A 134 5.43 -2.43 7.03
C GLN A 134 6.75 -1.74 6.67
N ARG A 135 7.15 -1.77 5.39
CA ARG A 135 8.36 -1.08 4.92
C ARG A 135 8.24 0.44 5.09
N ARG A 136 7.09 1.04 4.78
CA ARG A 136 6.84 2.47 5.00
C ARG A 136 6.93 2.83 6.48
N ALA A 137 6.26 2.07 7.34
CA ALA A 137 6.33 2.29 8.79
C ALA A 137 7.77 2.16 9.34
N ALA A 138 8.54 1.18 8.87
CA ALA A 138 9.95 1.02 9.26
C ALA A 138 10.83 2.18 8.76
N GLN A 139 10.57 2.70 7.56
CA GLN A 139 11.27 3.87 7.02
C GLN A 139 10.96 5.14 7.82
N GLU A 140 9.68 5.39 8.12
CA GLU A 140 9.26 6.53 8.95
C GLU A 140 9.91 6.49 10.34
N GLN A 141 10.01 5.32 10.96
CA GLN A 141 10.70 5.15 12.24
C GLN A 141 12.20 5.45 12.14
N ALA A 142 12.86 4.94 11.10
CA ALA A 142 14.28 5.20 10.87
C ALA A 142 14.57 6.69 10.59
N GLU A 143 13.69 7.38 9.87
CA GLU A 143 13.78 8.82 9.61
C GLU A 143 13.55 9.65 10.89
N ALA A 144 12.59 9.26 11.72
CA ALA A 144 12.35 9.87 13.02
C ALA A 144 13.56 9.71 13.96
N GLU A 145 14.17 8.53 13.98
CA GLU A 145 15.37 8.26 14.77
C GLU A 145 16.58 9.08 14.28
N ARG A 146 16.79 9.17 12.95
CA ARG A 146 17.83 10.02 12.38
C ARG A 146 17.62 11.49 12.71
N THR A 147 16.39 11.98 12.60
CA THR A 147 16.04 13.36 12.92
C THR A 147 16.29 13.66 14.40
N ARG A 148 15.98 12.70 15.27
CA ARG A 148 16.26 12.80 16.71
C ARG A 148 17.76 12.86 16.99
N ILE A 149 18.57 11.99 16.38
CA ILE A 149 20.04 12.01 16.54
C ILE A 149 20.61 13.33 16.01
N ASP A 150 20.16 13.79 14.83
CA ASP A 150 20.58 15.06 14.25
C ASP A 150 20.29 16.24 15.18
N LEU A 151 19.09 16.30 15.75
CA LEU A 151 18.67 17.36 16.68
C LEU A 151 19.43 17.35 18.00
N VAL A 152 19.77 16.16 18.53
CA VAL A 152 20.40 16.04 19.85
C VAL A 152 21.92 16.22 19.76
N GLU A 153 22.56 15.70 18.71
CA GLU A 153 24.03 15.63 18.67
C GLU A 153 24.62 16.56 17.60
N ARG A 154 24.16 16.45 16.35
CA ARG A 154 24.84 17.08 15.21
C ARG A 154 24.54 18.56 15.08
N LEU A 155 23.27 18.94 15.15
CA LEU A 155 22.82 20.31 14.94
C LEU A 155 23.31 21.26 16.04
N PRO A 156 23.25 20.91 17.35
CA PRO A 156 23.78 21.77 18.39
C PRO A 156 25.28 22.02 18.22
N ALA A 157 26.06 20.96 17.95
CA ALA A 157 27.50 21.07 17.74
C ALA A 157 27.85 21.90 16.49
N ALA A 158 27.15 21.67 15.38
CA ALA A 158 27.36 22.42 14.14
C ALA A 158 26.99 23.91 14.32
N LEU A 159 25.92 24.21 15.05
CA LEU A 159 25.47 25.57 15.32
C LEU A 159 26.52 26.36 16.12
N GLU A 160 27.02 25.78 17.21
CA GLU A 160 28.05 26.42 18.05
C GLU A 160 29.36 26.60 17.25
N GLN A 161 29.80 25.57 16.53
CA GLN A 161 31.01 25.64 15.70
C GLN A 161 30.91 26.74 14.63
N LYS A 162 29.77 26.85 13.94
CA LYS A 162 29.57 27.88 12.91
C LYS A 162 29.50 29.28 13.51
N HIS A 163 28.91 29.42 14.69
CA HIS A 163 28.89 30.69 15.41
C HIS A 163 30.31 31.13 15.81
N GLU A 164 31.13 30.24 16.38
CA GLU A 164 32.52 30.53 16.69
C GLU A 164 33.35 30.88 15.45
N ASP A 165 33.11 30.18 14.33
CA ASP A 165 33.70 30.50 13.03
C ASP A 165 33.36 31.94 12.60
N VAL A 166 32.11 32.38 12.77
CA VAL A 166 31.70 33.76 12.47
C VAL A 166 32.37 34.76 13.41
N LEU A 167 32.42 34.48 14.72
CA LEU A 167 33.04 35.37 15.71
C LEU A 167 34.53 35.60 15.45
N ARG A 168 35.25 34.58 14.96
CA ARG A 168 36.66 34.70 14.54
C ARG A 168 36.86 35.61 13.33
N GLU A 169 35.86 35.72 12.47
CA GLU A 169 35.89 36.57 11.27
C GLU A 169 35.41 37.99 11.55
N ALA A 170 34.45 38.16 12.46
CA ALA A 170 33.76 39.42 12.73
C ALA A 170 34.67 40.45 13.40
N LYS A 171 34.83 41.61 12.75
CA LYS A 171 35.55 42.78 13.29
C LYS A 171 34.63 43.87 13.84
N VAL A 172 33.35 43.87 13.44
CA VAL A 172 32.35 44.87 13.82
C VAL A 172 31.31 44.27 14.78
N ALA A 173 30.77 45.09 15.68
CA ALA A 173 29.78 44.66 16.68
C ALA A 173 28.50 44.11 16.02
N ALA A 174 27.97 44.80 15.00
CA ALA A 174 26.77 44.39 14.28
C ALA A 174 26.85 42.96 13.69
N ALA A 175 28.04 42.52 13.26
CA ALA A 175 28.25 41.16 12.76
C ALA A 175 28.16 40.12 13.88
N ARG A 176 28.68 40.45 15.08
CA ARG A 176 28.60 39.57 16.25
C ARG A 176 27.17 39.48 16.75
N GLU A 177 26.47 40.61 16.86
CA GLU A 177 25.05 40.65 17.24
C GLU A 177 24.18 39.83 16.29
N ARG A 178 24.42 39.93 14.97
CA ARG A 178 23.72 39.10 13.98
C ARG A 178 24.03 37.61 14.15
N ALA A 179 25.27 37.24 14.45
CA ALA A 179 25.65 35.86 14.72
C ALA A 179 24.97 35.33 16.00
N ASP A 180 24.95 36.13 17.07
CA ASP A 180 24.31 35.79 18.34
C ASP A 180 22.80 35.59 18.17
N GLY A 181 22.15 36.43 17.36
CA GLY A 181 20.75 36.26 16.99
C GLY A 181 20.49 34.93 16.27
N LEU A 182 21.31 34.60 15.27
CA LEU A 182 21.19 33.33 14.54
C LEU A 182 21.44 32.10 15.43
N LEU A 183 22.39 32.20 16.37
CA LEU A 183 22.64 31.15 17.37
C LEU A 183 21.43 30.96 18.29
N ALA A 184 20.84 32.06 18.78
CA ALA A 184 19.65 32.02 19.62
C ALA A 184 18.45 31.40 18.88
N ASP A 185 18.22 31.80 17.62
CA ASP A 185 17.18 31.24 16.77
C ASP A 185 17.35 29.73 16.56
N GLY A 186 18.58 29.28 16.29
CA GLY A 186 18.91 27.87 16.12
C GLY A 186 18.71 27.06 17.42
N LYS A 187 19.14 27.60 18.58
CA LYS A 187 18.91 26.97 19.89
C LYS A 187 17.42 26.87 20.21
N ALA A 188 16.65 27.91 19.88
CA ALA A 188 15.20 27.89 20.05
C ALA A 188 14.51 26.87 19.12
N ALA A 189 14.98 26.71 17.88
CA ALA A 189 14.48 25.69 16.96
C ALA A 189 14.74 24.27 17.48
N ILE A 190 15.96 24.01 17.97
CA ILE A 190 16.33 22.72 18.60
C ILE A 190 15.42 22.43 19.80
N ALA A 191 15.19 23.42 20.68
CA ALA A 191 14.33 23.26 21.85
C ALA A 191 12.87 22.91 21.51
N ARG A 192 12.39 23.31 20.32
CA ARG A 192 11.05 22.97 19.82
C ARG A 192 11.01 21.68 18.98
N GLY A 193 12.15 21.00 18.78
CA GLY A 193 12.25 19.85 17.88
C GLY A 193 12.16 20.21 16.39
N ASP A 194 12.36 21.48 16.04
CA ASP A 194 12.31 21.99 14.67
C ASP A 194 13.69 21.83 13.99
N ALA A 195 13.90 20.67 13.38
CA ALA A 195 15.16 20.34 12.71
C ALA A 195 15.46 21.25 11.51
N ASP A 196 14.43 21.67 10.77
CA ASP A 196 14.61 22.50 9.59
C ASP A 196 14.93 23.95 9.96
N GLY A 197 14.28 24.49 11.00
CA GLY A 197 14.65 25.78 11.59
C GLY A 197 16.09 25.80 12.09
N ALA A 198 16.54 24.72 12.76
CA ALA A 198 17.92 24.58 13.22
C ALA A 198 18.93 24.49 12.07
N ARG A 199 18.65 23.69 11.03
CA ARG A 199 19.47 23.60 9.81
C ARG A 199 19.57 24.95 9.10
N LYS A 200 18.46 25.69 9.03
CA LYS A 200 18.43 27.05 8.47
C LYS A 200 19.36 27.98 9.23
N ALA A 201 19.32 27.98 10.57
CA ALA A 201 20.21 28.81 11.38
C ALA A 201 21.70 28.48 11.16
N VAL A 202 22.06 27.19 11.05
CA VAL A 202 23.41 26.74 10.69
C VAL A 202 23.84 27.27 9.32
N ASN A 203 22.95 27.20 8.32
CA ASN A 203 23.21 27.72 6.98
C ASN A 203 23.35 29.25 6.96
N ASP A 204 22.50 29.96 7.70
CA ASP A 204 22.54 31.42 7.77
C ASP A 204 23.84 31.92 8.43
N LEU A 205 24.38 31.20 9.43
CA LEU A 205 25.70 31.46 9.98
C LEU A 205 26.82 31.25 8.94
N ASP A 206 26.72 30.22 8.10
CA ASP A 206 27.71 29.97 7.04
C ASP A 206 27.66 31.03 5.93
N ILE A 207 26.47 31.51 5.58
CA ILE A 207 26.26 32.64 4.68
C ILE A 207 26.89 33.91 5.27
N LEU A 208 26.61 34.21 6.55
CA LEU A 208 27.18 35.37 7.25
C LEU A 208 28.71 35.31 7.29
N ARG A 209 29.29 34.13 7.57
CA ARG A 209 30.74 33.92 7.52
C ARG A 209 31.31 34.18 6.13
N THR A 210 30.64 33.69 5.09
CA THR A 210 31.05 33.88 3.69
C THR A 210 30.98 35.35 3.29
N GLU A 211 29.95 36.05 3.75
CA GLU A 211 29.81 37.49 3.57
C GLU A 211 30.94 38.25 4.27
N LEU A 212 31.26 37.94 5.53
CA LEU A 212 32.37 38.57 6.26
C LEU A 212 33.72 38.33 5.62
N ARG A 213 33.93 37.16 5.00
CA ARG A 213 35.17 36.83 4.26
C ARG A 213 35.28 37.52 2.92
N ARG A 214 34.17 37.98 2.35
CA ARG A 214 34.14 38.65 1.05
C ARG A 214 34.85 39.99 1.16
N GLU A 215 35.94 40.11 0.42
CA GLU A 215 36.76 41.31 0.31
C GLU A 215 36.78 41.82 -1.13
N TYR A 216 36.50 43.11 -1.31
CA TYR A 216 36.59 43.78 -2.61
C TYR A 216 36.70 45.30 -2.45
N VAL A 217 37.25 45.95 -3.47
CA VAL A 217 37.22 47.40 -3.66
C VAL A 217 36.11 47.73 -4.66
N LEU A 218 35.27 48.71 -4.35
CA LEU A 218 34.38 49.32 -5.33
C LEU A 218 35.18 50.30 -6.18
N ARG A 219 35.57 49.84 -7.36
CA ARG A 219 36.34 50.64 -8.31
C ARG A 219 35.41 51.38 -9.26
N ILE A 220 35.59 52.69 -9.39
CA ILE A 220 34.96 53.53 -10.39
C ILE A 220 35.48 53.13 -11.77
N VAL A 221 34.55 52.80 -12.67
CA VAL A 221 34.89 52.36 -14.03
C VAL A 221 35.35 53.55 -14.85
N SER A 222 36.56 53.48 -15.41
CA SER A 222 37.15 54.56 -16.23
C SER A 222 37.58 54.14 -17.64
N ARG A 223 37.28 52.89 -18.03
CA ARG A 223 37.74 52.28 -19.29
C ARG A 223 37.10 52.94 -20.52
N PRO A 224 37.79 52.98 -21.68
CA PRO A 224 37.19 53.44 -22.93
C PRO A 224 35.94 52.62 -23.29
N GLY A 225 34.86 53.30 -23.71
CA GLY A 225 33.59 52.68 -24.06
C GLY A 225 32.64 52.41 -22.89
N ASP A 226 33.10 52.50 -21.65
CA ASP A 226 32.25 52.41 -20.45
C ASP A 226 31.92 53.81 -19.89
N ALA A 227 30.67 53.98 -19.45
CA ALA A 227 30.28 55.18 -18.70
C ALA A 227 30.94 55.19 -17.31
N THR A 228 31.55 56.31 -16.93
CA THR A 228 32.12 56.51 -15.58
C THR A 228 31.11 57.06 -14.60
N GLY A 229 30.24 57.94 -15.08
CA GLY A 229 29.13 58.47 -14.32
C GLY A 229 27.97 58.81 -15.23
N VAL A 230 26.78 58.78 -14.66
CA VAL A 230 25.52 59.08 -15.35
C VAL A 230 24.63 59.92 -14.43
N TRP A 231 23.66 60.61 -15.01
CA TRP A 231 22.66 61.34 -14.26
C TRP A 231 21.26 60.93 -14.70
N ARG A 232 20.32 60.94 -13.75
CA ARG A 232 18.91 60.67 -13.95
C ARG A 232 18.07 61.84 -13.43
N VAL A 233 16.93 62.06 -14.07
CA VAL A 233 15.94 63.06 -13.62
C VAL A 233 14.79 62.32 -12.94
N PRO A 234 14.59 62.49 -11.62
CA PRO A 234 13.52 61.80 -10.91
C PRO A 234 12.15 62.24 -11.43
N GLN A 235 11.23 61.30 -11.66
CA GLN A 235 9.86 61.63 -12.10
C GLN A 235 9.12 62.54 -11.11
N ARG A 236 9.36 62.35 -9.81
CA ARG A 236 8.72 63.14 -8.74
C ARG A 236 9.29 64.56 -8.61
N ASN A 237 10.50 64.80 -9.10
CA ASN A 237 11.12 66.12 -9.08
C ASN A 237 11.93 66.36 -10.37
N PRO A 238 11.25 66.79 -11.46
CA PRO A 238 11.88 67.01 -12.76
C PRO A 238 12.94 68.12 -12.76
N ALA A 239 12.99 68.96 -11.73
CA ALA A 239 13.98 70.01 -11.57
C ALA A 239 15.29 69.51 -10.92
N SER A 240 15.31 68.28 -10.40
CA SER A 240 16.47 67.67 -9.74
C SER A 240 17.23 66.72 -10.66
N ARG A 241 18.52 66.55 -10.40
CA ARG A 241 19.37 65.53 -11.02
C ARG A 241 19.96 64.63 -9.95
N ASN A 242 19.79 63.33 -10.11
CA ASN A 242 20.50 62.33 -9.34
C ASN A 242 21.75 61.92 -10.10
N TYR A 243 22.91 62.01 -9.46
CA TYR A 243 24.20 61.64 -10.04
C TYR A 243 24.65 60.28 -9.54
N TYR A 244 25.18 59.47 -10.44
CA TYR A 244 25.66 58.13 -10.17
C TYR A 244 27.07 57.94 -10.72
N LEU A 245 27.94 57.27 -9.96
CA LEU A 245 29.21 56.76 -10.45
C LEU A 245 29.09 55.26 -10.72
N ILE A 246 29.51 54.83 -11.90
CA ILE A 246 29.48 53.42 -12.27
C ILE A 246 30.66 52.73 -11.62
N VAL A 247 30.38 51.70 -10.84
CA VAL A 247 31.40 50.93 -10.11
C VAL A 247 31.34 49.46 -10.43
N GLU A 248 32.46 48.80 -10.17
CA GLU A 248 32.60 47.34 -10.20
C GLU A 248 33.32 46.86 -8.92
N PRO A 249 32.90 45.73 -8.33
CA PRO A 249 33.53 45.16 -7.15
C PRO A 249 34.72 44.30 -7.58
N VAL A 250 35.92 44.70 -7.22
CA VAL A 250 37.18 44.06 -7.61
C VAL A 250 37.83 43.42 -6.40
N THR A 251 38.05 42.12 -6.44
CA THR A 251 38.74 41.38 -5.39
C THR A 251 40.24 41.67 -5.37
N PRO A 252 40.97 41.32 -4.29
CA PRO A 252 42.42 41.51 -4.21
C PRO A 252 43.23 40.82 -5.32
N ASP A 253 42.71 39.71 -5.87
CA ASP A 253 43.28 38.98 -7.02
C ASP A 253 42.86 39.55 -8.38
N GLY A 254 42.14 40.68 -8.40
CA GLY A 254 41.79 41.42 -9.61
C GLY A 254 40.54 40.92 -10.34
N ARG A 255 39.79 39.96 -9.78
CA ARG A 255 38.54 39.47 -10.38
C ARG A 255 37.38 40.41 -10.07
N VAL A 256 36.47 40.57 -11.05
CA VAL A 256 35.23 41.32 -10.86
C VAL A 256 34.14 40.38 -10.35
N LEU A 257 33.51 40.72 -9.22
CA LEU A 257 32.40 39.95 -8.67
C LEU A 257 31.06 40.34 -9.31
N LYS A 258 30.10 39.42 -9.28
CA LYS A 258 28.68 39.74 -9.44
C LYS A 258 28.07 39.80 -8.05
N LEU A 259 27.33 40.88 -7.79
CA LEU A 259 26.67 41.11 -6.51
C LEU A 259 25.19 41.42 -6.74
N PRO A 260 24.32 41.05 -5.77
CA PRO A 260 22.93 41.43 -5.81
C PRO A 260 22.81 42.91 -5.44
N VAL A 261 22.31 43.72 -6.38
CA VAL A 261 22.12 45.16 -6.18
C VAL A 261 20.66 45.52 -6.39
N THR A 262 20.07 46.19 -5.41
CA THR A 262 18.70 46.71 -5.48
C THR A 262 18.69 48.08 -6.13
N SER A 263 17.95 48.23 -7.23
CA SER A 263 17.76 49.51 -7.89
C SER A 263 16.79 50.40 -7.12
N GLU A 264 17.13 51.67 -6.92
CA GLU A 264 16.22 52.63 -6.27
C GLU A 264 15.09 53.09 -7.20
N GLU A 265 15.19 52.83 -8.51
CA GLU A 265 14.19 53.25 -9.50
C GLU A 265 12.98 52.31 -9.53
N ASP A 266 13.19 50.99 -9.40
CA ASP A 266 12.13 49.99 -9.49
C ASP A 266 12.07 49.02 -8.29
N GLY A 267 13.00 49.13 -7.34
CA GLY A 267 13.08 48.29 -6.15
C GLY A 267 13.51 46.84 -6.42
N ARG A 268 13.90 46.49 -7.65
CA ARG A 268 14.30 45.12 -8.00
C ARG A 268 15.77 44.86 -7.70
N THR A 269 16.05 43.68 -7.16
CA THR A 269 17.41 43.19 -6.95
C THR A 269 17.88 42.35 -8.12
N VAL A 270 19.02 42.70 -8.72
CA VAL A 270 19.60 41.99 -9.86
C VAL A 270 21.08 41.70 -9.59
N GLU A 271 21.55 40.52 -9.99
CA GLU A 271 22.96 40.14 -9.98
C GLU A 271 23.71 40.84 -11.11
N VAL A 272 24.55 41.82 -10.77
CA VAL A 272 25.29 42.63 -11.74
C VAL A 272 26.77 42.73 -11.37
N SER A 273 27.63 42.85 -12.38
CA SER A 273 29.06 43.11 -12.20
C SER A 273 29.41 44.61 -12.24
N LYS A 274 28.45 45.45 -12.65
CA LYS A 274 28.55 46.91 -12.67
C LYS A 274 27.22 47.51 -12.27
N TRP A 275 27.25 48.57 -11.49
CA TRP A 275 26.06 49.36 -11.13
C TRP A 275 26.44 50.81 -10.85
N GLY A 276 25.48 51.72 -10.91
CA GLY A 276 25.65 53.11 -10.50
C GLY A 276 25.43 53.27 -9.01
N VAL A 277 26.35 53.91 -8.28
CA VAL A 277 26.18 54.32 -6.88
C VAL A 277 25.86 55.80 -6.82
N ARG A 278 24.79 56.16 -6.09
CA ARG A 278 24.35 57.55 -5.97
C ARG A 278 25.33 58.39 -5.16
N VAL A 279 25.76 59.50 -5.74
CA VAL A 279 26.71 60.44 -5.13
C VAL A 279 26.19 61.88 -5.19
N SER A 280 26.85 62.77 -4.44
CA SER A 280 26.59 64.21 -4.58
C SER A 280 27.03 64.72 -5.96
N GLU A 281 26.40 65.81 -6.42
CA GLU A 281 26.84 66.51 -7.64
C GLU A 281 28.31 66.93 -7.55
N ALA A 282 28.74 67.42 -6.39
CA ALA A 282 30.13 67.82 -6.17
C ALA A 282 31.11 66.65 -6.41
N THR A 283 30.79 65.46 -5.90
CA THR A 283 31.58 64.24 -6.10
C THR A 283 31.60 63.79 -7.56
N ALA A 284 30.43 63.78 -8.23
CA ALA A 284 30.34 63.41 -9.63
C ALA A 284 31.14 64.36 -10.54
N MET A 285 31.02 65.67 -10.30
CA MET A 285 31.74 66.69 -11.05
C MET A 285 33.25 66.65 -10.77
N GLN A 286 33.67 66.28 -9.56
CA GLN A 286 35.07 66.07 -9.23
C GLN A 286 35.66 64.93 -10.08
N VAL A 287 35.02 63.76 -10.08
CA VAL A 287 35.46 62.59 -10.88
C VAL A 287 35.42 62.89 -12.38
N GLN A 288 34.42 63.65 -12.84
CA GLN A 288 34.33 64.05 -14.25
C GLN A 288 35.49 64.97 -14.66
N ARG A 289 35.87 65.93 -13.80
CA ARG A 289 37.02 66.82 -14.07
C ARG A 289 38.33 66.04 -14.09
N ASP A 290 38.52 65.14 -13.14
CA ASP A 290 39.67 64.21 -13.05
C ASP A 290 39.84 63.45 -14.38
N LYS A 291 38.77 62.78 -14.82
CA LYS A 291 38.76 62.05 -16.10
C LYS A 291 38.99 62.93 -17.32
N ASN A 292 38.54 64.19 -17.31
CA ASN A 292 38.70 65.08 -18.45
C ASN A 292 40.11 65.65 -18.60
N ASP A 293 40.94 65.58 -17.55
CA ASP A 293 42.30 66.12 -17.56
C ASP A 293 43.24 65.27 -18.42
N ASP A 294 43.30 63.95 -18.13
CA ASP A 294 44.20 63.02 -18.81
C ASP A 294 43.54 61.70 -19.27
N GLY A 295 42.21 61.59 -19.12
CA GLY A 295 41.45 60.38 -19.45
C GLY A 295 41.43 59.33 -18.35
N ILE A 296 42.12 59.56 -17.22
CA ILE A 296 42.25 58.62 -16.11
C ILE A 296 41.45 59.13 -14.91
N VAL A 297 40.95 58.21 -14.08
CA VAL A 297 40.38 58.57 -12.76
C VAL A 297 41.41 58.17 -11.72
N GLN A 298 42.08 59.15 -11.13
CA GLN A 298 43.18 59.00 -10.19
C GLN A 298 42.64 58.44 -8.88
N GLN A 299 41.50 58.97 -8.41
CA GLN A 299 40.79 58.47 -7.22
C GLN A 299 39.68 57.48 -7.57
N ASN A 300 40.03 56.39 -8.25
CA ASN A 300 39.05 55.40 -8.70
C ASN A 300 38.53 54.46 -7.61
N ASN A 301 38.95 54.59 -6.35
CA ASN A 301 38.45 53.79 -5.24
C ASN A 301 37.29 54.52 -4.56
N LEU A 302 36.05 54.11 -4.86
CA LEU A 302 34.86 54.68 -4.24
C LEU A 302 34.72 54.23 -2.77
N GLY A 303 35.11 52.99 -2.48
CA GLY A 303 35.02 52.39 -1.17
C GLY A 303 35.56 50.97 -1.15
N GLU A 304 35.75 50.40 0.03
CA GLU A 304 36.25 49.04 0.20
C GLU A 304 35.40 48.24 1.19
N LYS A 305 35.12 46.98 0.86
CA LYS A 305 34.58 46.01 1.81
C LYS A 305 35.74 45.15 2.29
N ARG A 306 36.16 45.33 3.54
CA ARG A 306 37.27 44.57 4.14
C ARG A 306 36.77 43.28 4.79
N ARG A 307 37.65 42.29 4.89
CA ARG A 307 37.37 41.07 5.65
C ARG A 307 37.00 41.41 7.10
N GLY A 308 35.88 40.86 7.55
CA GLY A 308 35.30 41.06 8.87
C GLY A 308 34.35 42.26 9.00
N GLN A 309 34.12 43.00 7.91
CA GLN A 309 33.09 44.04 7.80
C GLN A 309 31.89 43.52 6.99
N LEU A 310 30.70 44.02 7.32
CA LEU A 310 29.46 43.74 6.59
C LEU A 310 29.29 44.69 5.41
N ASP A 311 29.46 45.97 5.67
CA ASP A 311 29.22 47.03 4.69
C ASP A 311 30.50 47.52 4.03
N VAL A 312 30.33 48.23 2.91
CA VAL A 312 31.42 48.95 2.24
C VAL A 312 31.73 50.22 3.02
N GLU A 313 33.01 50.42 3.32
CA GLU A 313 33.53 51.66 3.85
C GLU A 313 33.83 52.62 2.69
N TYR A 314 32.98 53.63 2.52
CA TYR A 314 33.09 54.58 1.42
C TYR A 314 34.19 55.63 1.70
N LYS A 315 35.04 55.84 0.70
CA LYS A 315 36.12 56.85 0.74
C LYS A 315 35.68 58.20 0.14
N LEU A 316 34.62 58.18 -0.67
CA LEU A 316 33.97 59.38 -1.19
C LEU A 316 32.54 59.49 -0.66
N PRO A 317 31.97 60.72 -0.55
CA PRO A 317 30.59 60.90 -0.10
C PRO A 317 29.58 60.23 -1.04
N VAL A 318 28.82 59.28 -0.51
CA VAL A 318 27.69 58.63 -1.19
C VAL A 318 26.38 59.02 -0.50
N LEU A 319 25.28 59.03 -1.25
CA LEU A 319 23.96 59.47 -0.75
C LEU A 319 23.02 58.31 -0.40
N GLY A 320 23.46 57.07 -0.58
CA GLY A 320 22.61 55.88 -0.44
C GLY A 320 21.64 55.76 -1.63
N GLY A 321 21.79 54.70 -2.42
CA GLY A 321 21.01 54.47 -3.64
C GLY A 321 21.87 53.88 -4.74
N ALA A 322 21.26 53.03 -5.57
CA ALA A 322 21.92 52.40 -6.68
C ALA A 322 20.99 52.25 -7.89
N ILE A 323 21.59 52.19 -9.09
CA ILE A 323 20.89 51.85 -10.34
C ILE A 323 21.62 50.71 -11.04
N THR A 324 20.88 49.81 -11.67
CA THR A 324 21.45 48.63 -12.36
C THR A 324 21.43 48.77 -13.88
N GLN A 325 20.83 49.84 -14.41
CA GLN A 325 20.72 50.14 -15.85
C GLN A 325 20.92 51.64 -16.09
N TRP A 326 21.65 52.01 -17.15
CA TRP A 326 21.91 53.41 -17.51
C TRP A 326 21.73 53.69 -19.00
#